data_AF-A0A917KPT7-F1
#
_entry.id   AF-A0A917KPT7-F1
#
_cell.length_a   1.000
_cell.length_b   1.000
_cell.length_c   1.000
_cell.angle_alpha   90.00
_cell.angle_beta   90.00
_cell.angle_gamma   90.00
#
_symmetry.space_group_name_H-M   'P 1'
#
loop_
_entity.id
_entity.type
_entity.pdbx_description
1 polymer ?
#
loop_
_entity_poly.entity_id
_entity_poly.type
_entity_poly.pdbx_seq_one_letter_code
_entity_poly.pdbx_strand_id
1 'polypeptide(L)'
;MAAVGDSITRGFDACSVLSDCPEVSWATGADKDVNSLAVRLLGASGAVARSWNYAVSGSRMADLPAQMTKAAVQKPALVTVMTGANDACRASVAEMTSVADFRSSFEKALRTLRTAAPKSQVYVASVPDLKRLWSQGRTNEMGKAVWRLGICQSMLADPDAVDAAATARRDEVRARVEAYNSVLAKVCATDRLCRSDGGAVFDYDFGTRQLSPWDWFHPSRDGQARLAEIAYRGVTGKKAVT
;
A
#
# COMPACT_ATOMS: atom_id res chain seq x y z
N MET A 1 3.85 -3.39 -17.23
CA MET A 1 3.61 -2.70 -15.94
C MET A 1 4.32 -3.48 -14.86
N ALA A 2 4.90 -2.84 -13.85
CA ALA A 2 5.41 -3.55 -12.67
C ALA A 2 4.80 -2.98 -11.40
N ALA A 3 4.59 -3.80 -10.39
CA ALA A 3 4.14 -3.37 -9.07
C ALA A 3 5.21 -3.66 -8.03
N VAL A 4 5.48 -2.69 -7.16
CA VAL A 4 6.35 -2.79 -6.00
C VAL A 4 5.59 -2.32 -4.77
N GLY A 5 5.93 -2.84 -3.61
CA GLY A 5 5.20 -2.58 -2.38
C GLY A 5 5.33 -3.69 -1.36
N ASP A 6 4.33 -3.78 -0.49
CA ASP A 6 4.26 -4.73 0.60
C ASP A 6 3.13 -5.78 0.43
N SER A 7 2.71 -6.38 1.54
CA SER A 7 1.70 -7.42 1.62
C SER A 7 0.35 -7.01 1.04
N ILE A 8 0.02 -5.72 1.07
CA ILE A 8 -1.22 -5.24 0.44
C ILE A 8 -1.15 -5.46 -1.08
N THR A 9 -0.02 -5.17 -1.72
CA THR A 9 0.16 -5.38 -3.16
C THR A 9 0.25 -6.85 -3.52
N ARG A 10 0.57 -7.72 -2.56
CA ARG A 10 0.59 -9.18 -2.70
C ARG A 10 -0.77 -9.85 -2.47
N GLY A 11 -1.79 -9.10 -2.06
CA GLY A 11 -3.09 -9.67 -1.74
C GLY A 11 -3.02 -10.61 -0.54
N PHE A 12 -2.13 -10.33 0.41
CA PHE A 12 -1.97 -11.16 1.61
C PHE A 12 -3.30 -11.26 2.36
N ASP A 13 -3.64 -12.47 2.78
CA ASP A 13 -4.88 -12.81 3.47
C ASP A 13 -6.16 -12.41 2.72
N ALA A 14 -6.10 -12.22 1.40
CA ALA A 14 -7.29 -11.93 0.62
C ALA A 14 -8.01 -13.21 0.11
N CYS A 15 -7.29 -14.34 0.05
CA CYS A 15 -7.81 -15.63 -0.45
C CYS A 15 -7.77 -16.75 0.59
N SER A 16 -6.73 -16.78 1.43
CA SER A 16 -6.51 -17.80 2.46
C SER A 16 -5.69 -17.23 3.61
N VAL A 17 -5.78 -17.85 4.77
CA VAL A 17 -5.09 -17.43 6.00
C VAL A 17 -3.56 -17.52 5.87
N LEU A 18 -2.86 -16.49 6.34
CA LEU A 18 -1.40 -16.34 6.39
C LEU A 18 -0.68 -16.58 5.05
N SER A 19 -1.25 -16.09 3.94
CA SER A 19 -0.69 -16.33 2.61
C SER A 19 -0.89 -15.18 1.63
N ASP A 20 0.10 -14.99 0.77
CA ASP A 20 -0.03 -14.12 -0.41
C ASP A 20 -1.06 -14.69 -1.40
N CYS A 21 -1.83 -13.81 -2.03
CA CYS A 21 -2.70 -14.16 -3.15
C CYS A 21 -2.52 -13.15 -4.30
N PRO A 22 -1.41 -13.24 -5.06
CA PRO A 22 -1.11 -12.29 -6.11
C PRO A 22 -2.18 -12.25 -7.22
N GLU A 23 -2.99 -13.30 -7.35
CA GLU A 23 -4.13 -13.39 -8.28
C GLU A 23 -5.17 -12.29 -8.03
N VAL A 24 -5.34 -11.84 -6.79
CA VAL A 24 -6.27 -10.76 -6.40
C VAL A 24 -5.58 -9.42 -6.18
N SER A 25 -4.31 -9.28 -6.54
CA SER A 25 -3.59 -8.01 -6.42
C SER A 25 -4.30 -6.89 -7.18
N TRP A 26 -4.56 -5.76 -6.50
CA TRP A 26 -5.12 -4.55 -7.11
C TRP A 26 -4.33 -4.06 -8.32
N ALA A 27 -3.01 -4.30 -8.34
CA ALA A 27 -2.12 -3.78 -9.36
C ALA A 27 -1.99 -4.74 -10.55
N THR A 28 -1.76 -6.03 -10.30
CA THR A 28 -1.37 -7.01 -11.35
C THR A 28 -2.18 -8.30 -11.35
N GLY A 29 -3.17 -8.42 -10.47
CA GLY A 29 -3.97 -9.64 -10.33
C GLY A 29 -4.80 -9.96 -11.57
N ALA A 30 -5.10 -11.24 -11.77
CA ALA A 30 -5.92 -11.74 -12.88
C ALA A 30 -7.38 -12.01 -12.48
N ASP A 31 -7.71 -11.90 -11.19
CA ASP A 31 -9.08 -12.08 -10.69
C ASP A 31 -10.06 -11.08 -11.34
N LYS A 32 -11.13 -11.61 -11.92
CA LYS A 32 -12.13 -10.85 -12.67
C LYS A 32 -12.93 -9.87 -11.79
N ASP A 33 -13.11 -10.19 -10.52
CA ASP A 33 -13.93 -9.41 -9.59
C ASP A 33 -13.10 -8.26 -8.99
N VAL A 34 -11.77 -8.44 -8.90
CA VAL A 34 -10.84 -7.35 -8.61
C VAL A 34 -10.71 -6.40 -9.80
N ASN A 35 -10.62 -6.96 -11.02
CA ASN A 35 -10.36 -6.20 -12.24
C ASN A 35 -9.19 -5.23 -12.05
N SER A 36 -8.00 -5.79 -11.84
CA SER A 36 -6.79 -5.06 -11.44
C SER A 36 -6.44 -3.93 -12.41
N LEU A 37 -5.58 -3.01 -11.96
CA LEU A 37 -5.06 -1.94 -12.82
C LEU A 37 -4.41 -2.48 -14.11
N ALA A 38 -3.64 -3.57 -14.01
CA ALA A 38 -3.06 -4.22 -15.19
C ALA A 38 -4.13 -4.72 -16.16
N VAL A 39 -5.20 -5.37 -15.66
CA VAL A 39 -6.31 -5.82 -16.52
C VAL A 39 -7.02 -4.64 -17.17
N ARG A 40 -7.30 -3.57 -16.42
CA ARG A 40 -7.95 -2.36 -16.94
C ARG A 40 -7.11 -1.65 -18.03
N LEU A 41 -5.79 -1.66 -17.91
CA LEU A 41 -4.89 -0.98 -18.87
C LEU A 41 -4.46 -1.86 -20.04
N LEU A 42 -4.32 -3.16 -19.84
CA LEU A 42 -3.67 -4.08 -20.80
C LEU A 42 -4.60 -5.16 -21.33
N GLY A 43 -5.81 -5.30 -20.77
CA GLY A 43 -6.67 -6.47 -20.94
C GLY A 43 -6.12 -7.71 -20.20
N ALA A 44 -6.93 -8.75 -20.06
CA ALA A 44 -6.56 -9.96 -19.31
C ALA A 44 -5.28 -10.63 -19.85
N SER A 45 -5.21 -10.89 -21.16
CA SER A 45 -4.03 -11.50 -21.79
C SER A 45 -2.79 -10.60 -21.68
N GLY A 46 -2.98 -9.28 -21.78
CA GLY A 46 -1.89 -8.32 -21.63
C GLY A 46 -1.37 -8.21 -20.21
N ALA A 47 -2.23 -8.34 -19.20
CA ALA A 47 -1.85 -8.38 -17.79
C ALA A 47 -0.96 -9.60 -17.51
N VAL A 48 -1.35 -10.79 -17.98
CA VAL A 48 -0.54 -12.01 -17.82
C VAL A 48 0.82 -11.89 -18.50
N ALA A 49 0.86 -11.39 -19.74
CA ALA A 49 2.10 -11.37 -20.53
C ALA A 49 3.04 -10.21 -20.18
N ARG A 50 2.52 -9.10 -19.62
CA ARG A 50 3.26 -7.82 -19.51
C ARG A 50 3.09 -7.13 -18.17
N SER A 51 2.72 -7.86 -17.12
CA SER A 51 2.72 -7.34 -15.76
C SER A 51 3.50 -8.22 -14.78
N TRP A 52 4.19 -7.58 -13.83
CA TRP A 52 5.05 -8.26 -12.86
C TRP A 52 4.83 -7.68 -11.46
N ASN A 53 4.69 -8.55 -10.46
CA ASN A 53 4.55 -8.16 -9.07
C ASN A 53 5.85 -8.47 -8.31
N TYR A 54 6.59 -7.42 -7.95
CA TYR A 54 7.84 -7.46 -7.19
C TYR A 54 7.67 -6.99 -5.74
N ALA A 55 6.42 -6.78 -5.29
CA ALA A 55 6.14 -6.50 -3.89
C ALA A 55 6.57 -7.67 -3.00
N VAL A 56 6.81 -7.40 -1.73
CA VAL A 56 7.24 -8.41 -0.75
C VAL A 56 6.49 -8.21 0.56
N SER A 57 5.76 -9.23 1.00
CA SER A 57 5.06 -9.19 2.29
C SER A 57 6.03 -8.94 3.45
N GLY A 58 5.68 -8.01 4.33
CA GLY A 58 6.54 -7.54 5.42
C GLY A 58 7.61 -6.50 5.03
N SER A 59 7.75 -6.15 3.75
CA SER A 59 8.74 -5.15 3.33
C SER A 59 8.39 -3.74 3.80
N ARG A 60 9.42 -2.93 4.08
CA ARG A 60 9.33 -1.51 4.43
C ARG A 60 9.91 -0.64 3.31
N MET A 61 9.80 0.68 3.44
CA MET A 61 10.34 1.63 2.46
C MET A 61 11.84 1.42 2.17
N ALA A 62 12.62 0.97 3.17
CA ALA A 62 14.05 0.65 3.01
C ALA A 62 14.33 -0.48 2.02
N ASP A 63 13.37 -1.38 1.79
CA ASP A 63 13.48 -2.52 0.87
C ASP A 63 13.08 -2.15 -0.57
N LEU A 64 12.34 -1.04 -0.73
CA LEU A 64 11.80 -0.60 -2.02
C LEU A 64 12.87 -0.43 -3.12
N PRO A 65 14.10 0.07 -2.85
CA PRO A 65 15.14 0.15 -3.89
C PRO A 65 15.46 -1.20 -4.53
N ALA A 66 15.46 -2.30 -3.77
CA ALA A 66 15.74 -3.64 -4.33
C ALA A 66 14.59 -4.11 -5.24
N GLN A 67 13.34 -3.81 -4.87
CA GLN A 67 12.18 -4.08 -5.71
C GLN A 67 12.20 -3.24 -6.99
N MET A 68 12.60 -1.97 -6.90
CA MET A 68 12.77 -1.08 -8.06
C MET A 68 13.84 -1.58 -9.04
N THR A 69 14.96 -2.12 -8.53
CA THR A 69 15.97 -2.77 -9.38
C THR A 69 15.37 -3.91 -10.20
N LYS A 70 14.58 -4.79 -9.56
CA LYS A 70 13.91 -5.90 -10.26
C LYS A 70 12.89 -5.39 -11.29
N ALA A 71 12.09 -4.40 -10.91
CA ALA A 71 11.12 -3.78 -11.81
C ALA A 71 11.78 -3.16 -13.04
N ALA A 72 12.91 -2.48 -12.87
CA ALA A 72 13.60 -1.78 -13.94
C ALA A 72 14.16 -2.70 -15.04
N VAL A 73 14.49 -3.96 -14.71
CA VAL A 73 14.93 -4.97 -15.69
C VAL A 73 13.89 -5.17 -16.80
N GLN A 74 12.61 -5.11 -16.43
CA GLN A 74 11.50 -5.29 -17.38
C GLN A 74 11.24 -4.05 -18.25
N LYS A 75 11.90 -2.91 -17.96
CA LYS A 75 11.68 -1.60 -18.59
C LYS A 75 10.18 -1.27 -18.76
N PRO A 76 9.36 -1.38 -17.69
CA PRO A 76 7.92 -1.25 -17.81
C PRO A 76 7.54 0.20 -18.16
N ALA A 77 6.45 0.38 -18.91
CA ALA A 77 5.92 1.73 -19.16
C ALA A 77 5.40 2.42 -17.87
N LEU A 78 4.94 1.63 -16.90
CA LEU A 78 4.39 2.06 -15.62
C LEU A 78 4.90 1.16 -14.48
N VAL A 79 5.37 1.77 -13.40
CA VAL A 79 5.62 1.16 -12.10
C VAL A 79 4.62 1.70 -11.09
N THR A 80 3.91 0.83 -10.37
CA THR A 80 3.07 1.24 -9.24
C THR A 80 3.75 0.96 -7.91
N VAL A 81 3.59 1.88 -6.97
CA VAL A 81 4.19 1.83 -5.63
C VAL A 81 3.08 1.94 -4.59
N MET A 82 3.04 1.01 -3.64
CA MET A 82 2.31 1.18 -2.38
C MET A 82 3.09 0.51 -1.26
N THR A 83 3.68 1.31 -0.39
CA THR A 83 4.50 0.86 0.73
C THR A 83 4.47 1.90 1.83
N GLY A 84 4.66 1.46 3.08
CA GLY A 84 4.75 2.34 4.24
C GLY A 84 3.85 1.93 5.40
N ALA A 85 2.91 1.00 5.17
CA ALA A 85 2.12 0.43 6.25
C ALA A 85 3.04 -0.27 7.27
N ASN A 86 3.99 -1.10 6.82
CA ASN A 86 4.97 -1.78 7.70
C ASN A 86 5.98 -0.82 8.37
N ASP A 87 6.14 0.40 7.84
CA ASP A 87 6.96 1.43 8.49
C ASP A 87 6.25 2.01 9.73
N ALA A 88 4.92 2.13 9.68
CA ALA A 88 4.08 2.56 10.80
C ALA A 88 3.66 1.40 11.73
N CYS A 89 3.46 0.20 11.18
CA CYS A 89 3.03 -0.99 11.90
C CYS A 89 4.18 -1.69 12.59
N ARG A 90 4.54 -1.20 13.77
CA ARG A 90 5.66 -1.68 14.60
C ARG A 90 5.18 -2.12 15.97
N ALA A 91 6.08 -2.65 16.81
CA ALA A 91 5.72 -3.05 18.16
C ALA A 91 5.33 -1.86 19.04
N SER A 92 5.87 -0.67 18.74
CA SER A 92 5.53 0.58 19.40
C SER A 92 5.63 1.78 18.45
N VAL A 93 5.09 2.92 18.86
CA VAL A 93 5.19 4.20 18.13
C VAL A 93 6.65 4.66 17.97
N ALA A 94 7.49 4.43 18.99
CA ALA A 94 8.91 4.80 18.97
C ALA A 94 9.72 4.03 17.91
N GLU A 95 9.26 2.83 17.53
CA GLU A 95 9.93 1.98 16.55
C GLU A 95 9.52 2.23 15.10
N MET A 96 8.51 3.09 14.88
CA MET A 96 8.11 3.51 13.53
C MET A 96 9.28 4.15 12.79
N THR A 97 9.43 3.87 11.50
CA THR A 97 10.50 4.45 10.67
C THR A 97 10.50 5.97 10.79
N SER A 98 11.67 6.60 10.94
CA SER A 98 11.70 8.07 10.98
C SER A 98 11.25 8.65 9.64
N VAL A 99 10.62 9.83 9.63
CA VAL A 99 10.19 10.49 8.39
C VAL A 99 11.40 10.78 7.47
N ALA A 100 12.57 11.04 8.05
CA ALA A 100 13.81 11.25 7.33
C ALA A 100 14.32 9.99 6.62
N ASP A 101 14.34 8.84 7.30
CA ASP A 101 14.76 7.56 6.72
C ASP A 101 13.80 7.08 5.65
N PHE A 102 12.49 7.27 5.88
CA PHE A 102 11.45 6.99 4.91
C PHE A 102 11.66 7.81 3.62
N ARG A 103 11.89 9.12 3.75
CA ARG A 103 12.22 10.00 2.62
C ARG A 103 13.48 9.55 1.88
N SER A 104 14.57 9.34 2.60
CA SER A 104 15.85 8.94 2.02
C SER A 104 15.72 7.65 1.20
N SER A 105 14.99 6.67 1.75
CA SER A 105 14.74 5.38 1.10
C SER A 105 13.87 5.53 -0.15
N PHE A 106 12.81 6.35 -0.10
CA PHE A 106 11.95 6.59 -1.25
C PHE A 106 12.66 7.34 -2.38
N GLU A 107 13.43 8.38 -2.06
CA GLU A 107 14.27 9.09 -3.04
C GLU A 107 15.30 8.16 -3.68
N LYS A 108 15.92 7.27 -2.89
CA LYS A 108 16.83 6.24 -3.41
C LYS A 108 16.10 5.29 -4.38
N ALA A 109 14.90 4.85 -4.05
CA ALA A 109 14.12 3.96 -4.90
C ALA A 109 13.79 4.61 -6.26
N LEU A 110 13.36 5.88 -6.27
CA LEU A 110 13.12 6.61 -7.52
C LEU A 110 14.41 6.80 -8.33
N ARG A 111 15.53 7.18 -7.69
CA ARG A 111 16.83 7.27 -8.38
C ARG A 111 17.24 5.93 -9.00
N THR A 112 17.07 4.81 -8.29
CA THR A 112 17.34 3.46 -8.81
C THR A 112 16.54 3.18 -10.08
N LEU A 113 15.23 3.46 -10.07
CA LEU A 113 14.40 3.29 -11.25
C LEU A 113 14.84 4.21 -12.40
N ARG A 114 15.17 5.47 -12.13
CA ARG A 114 15.57 6.44 -13.15
C ARG A 114 16.87 6.06 -13.84
N THR A 115 17.82 5.48 -13.12
CA THR A 115 19.08 5.00 -13.72
C THR A 115 18.86 3.85 -14.70
N ALA A 116 18.04 2.86 -14.33
CA ALA A 116 17.89 1.63 -15.11
C ALA A 116 16.73 1.68 -16.13
N ALA A 117 15.69 2.46 -15.85
CA ALA A 117 14.50 2.63 -16.69
C ALA A 117 14.02 4.11 -16.70
N PRO A 118 14.80 5.03 -17.30
CA PRO A 118 14.58 6.48 -17.21
C PRO A 118 13.25 6.97 -17.79
N LYS A 119 12.57 6.15 -18.61
CA LYS A 119 11.28 6.48 -19.26
C LYS A 119 10.06 5.89 -18.55
N SER A 120 10.25 5.04 -17.53
CA SER A 120 9.13 4.43 -16.82
C SER A 120 8.34 5.47 -16.02
N GLN A 121 7.03 5.53 -16.21
CA GLN A 121 6.16 6.32 -15.34
C GLN A 121 6.03 5.64 -13.97
N VAL A 122 5.81 6.44 -12.92
CA VAL A 122 5.60 5.95 -11.56
C VAL A 122 4.25 6.45 -11.06
N TYR A 123 3.43 5.55 -10.54
CA TYR A 123 2.23 5.90 -9.78
C TYR A 123 2.41 5.48 -8.33
N VAL A 124 2.21 6.41 -7.40
CA VAL A 124 2.42 6.22 -5.96
C VAL A 124 1.07 6.30 -5.26
N ALA A 125 0.60 5.18 -4.74
CA ALA A 125 -0.56 5.14 -3.86
C ALA A 125 -0.13 5.53 -2.44
N SER A 126 -0.96 6.33 -1.78
CA SER A 126 -0.79 6.67 -0.37
C SER A 126 -0.96 5.45 0.53
N VAL A 127 -0.29 5.46 1.68
CA VAL A 127 -0.48 4.48 2.76
C VAL A 127 -1.92 4.64 3.28
N PRO A 128 -2.71 3.55 3.44
CA PRO A 128 -4.08 3.63 3.94
C PRO A 128 -4.18 4.16 5.38
N ASP A 129 -5.35 4.69 5.76
CA ASP A 129 -5.62 5.14 7.14
C ASP A 129 -5.72 3.96 8.12
N LEU A 130 -4.63 3.72 8.86
CA LEU A 130 -4.55 2.68 9.88
C LEU A 130 -5.47 2.94 11.08
N LYS A 131 -5.80 4.20 11.39
CA LYS A 131 -6.74 4.54 12.47
C LYS A 131 -8.16 4.21 12.05
N ARG A 132 -8.50 4.41 10.78
CA ARG A 132 -9.75 3.90 10.20
C ARG A 132 -9.81 2.38 10.23
N LEU A 133 -8.71 1.69 9.89
CA LEU A 133 -8.64 0.23 9.98
C LEU A 133 -9.00 -0.23 11.40
N TRP A 134 -8.39 0.37 12.41
CA TRP A 134 -8.74 0.09 13.80
C TRP A 134 -10.23 0.36 14.08
N SER A 135 -10.77 1.52 13.66
CA SER A 135 -12.16 1.89 13.97
C SER A 135 -13.18 0.95 13.33
N GLN A 136 -12.92 0.48 12.10
CA GLN A 136 -13.78 -0.49 11.42
C GLN A 136 -13.61 -1.91 11.98
N GLY A 137 -12.37 -2.36 12.15
CA GLY A 137 -12.07 -3.73 12.55
C GLY A 137 -12.35 -4.04 14.01
N ARG A 138 -12.25 -3.07 14.93
CA ARG A 138 -12.46 -3.27 16.39
C ARG A 138 -13.88 -3.70 16.75
N THR A 139 -14.83 -3.60 15.83
CA THR A 139 -16.22 -4.06 15.99
C THR A 139 -16.36 -5.57 15.85
N ASN A 140 -15.30 -6.26 15.40
CA ASN A 140 -15.27 -7.70 15.22
C ASN A 140 -14.40 -8.40 16.28
N GLU A 141 -15.00 -9.28 17.07
CA GLU A 141 -14.30 -9.99 18.16
C GLU A 141 -13.18 -10.92 17.67
N MET A 142 -13.36 -11.57 16.52
CA MET A 142 -12.32 -12.42 15.93
C MET A 142 -11.13 -11.60 15.45
N GLY A 143 -11.38 -10.50 14.74
CA GLY A 143 -10.34 -9.57 14.30
C GLY A 143 -9.51 -9.03 15.47
N LYS A 144 -10.17 -8.62 16.56
CA LYS A 144 -9.49 -8.21 17.79
C LYS A 144 -8.61 -9.31 18.39
N ALA A 145 -9.08 -10.55 18.39
CA ALA A 145 -8.30 -11.69 18.89
C ALA A 145 -7.05 -11.93 18.04
N VAL A 146 -7.15 -11.83 16.71
CA VAL A 146 -6.02 -11.95 15.80
C VAL A 146 -5.01 -10.81 16.01
N TRP A 147 -5.46 -9.57 16.21
CA TRP A 147 -4.55 -8.44 16.44
C TRP A 147 -3.73 -8.59 17.72
N ARG A 148 -4.27 -9.25 18.76
CA ARG A 148 -3.53 -9.55 20.01
C ARG A 148 -2.33 -10.49 19.79
N LEU A 149 -2.23 -11.15 18.64
CA LEU A 149 -1.07 -11.97 18.27
C LEU A 149 0.13 -11.15 17.75
N GLY A 150 0.04 -9.82 17.74
CA GLY A 150 1.18 -8.93 17.46
C GLY A 150 1.06 -8.13 16.16
N ILE A 151 -0.08 -8.14 15.48
CA ILE A 151 -0.28 -7.35 14.26
C ILE A 151 -0.28 -5.86 14.62
N CYS A 152 0.61 -5.08 13.98
CA CYS A 152 0.63 -3.61 14.02
C CYS A 152 0.39 -3.00 15.42
N GLN A 153 1.12 -3.45 16.46
CA GLN A 153 0.82 -3.10 17.85
C GLN A 153 0.88 -1.59 18.15
N SER A 154 1.68 -0.83 17.41
CA SER A 154 1.67 0.64 17.44
C SER A 154 0.26 1.23 17.29
N MET A 155 -0.61 0.62 16.48
CA MET A 155 -2.00 1.02 16.25
C MET A 155 -3.02 0.13 17.00
N LEU A 156 -2.82 -1.19 16.96
CA LEU A 156 -3.85 -2.18 17.27
C LEU A 156 -3.75 -2.80 18.66
N ALA A 157 -2.72 -2.49 19.43
CA ALA A 157 -2.68 -2.86 20.85
C ALA A 157 -3.94 -2.34 21.56
N ASP A 158 -4.45 -3.13 22.51
CA ASP A 158 -5.64 -2.83 23.31
C ASP A 158 -6.81 -2.31 22.46
N PRO A 159 -7.36 -3.13 21.54
CA PRO A 159 -8.27 -2.63 20.50
C PRO A 159 -9.56 -2.01 21.03
N ASP A 160 -9.97 -2.38 22.24
CA ASP A 160 -11.15 -1.83 22.91
C ASP A 160 -10.88 -0.52 23.67
N ALA A 161 -9.62 -0.22 23.99
CA ALA A 161 -9.24 0.96 24.76
C ALA A 161 -9.50 2.25 23.98
N VAL A 162 -10.26 3.15 24.60
CA VAL A 162 -10.63 4.49 24.11
C VAL A 162 -10.27 5.60 25.08
N ASP A 163 -9.47 5.29 26.09
CA ASP A 163 -8.92 6.29 27.00
C ASP A 163 -7.96 7.25 26.26
N ALA A 164 -7.55 8.30 26.98
CA ALA A 164 -6.68 9.34 26.43
C ALA A 164 -5.33 8.79 25.93
N ALA A 165 -4.75 7.80 26.61
CA ALA A 165 -3.46 7.24 26.24
C ALA A 165 -3.56 6.40 24.95
N ALA A 166 -4.57 5.53 24.86
CA ALA A 166 -4.82 4.73 23.67
C ALA A 166 -5.21 5.61 22.46
N THR A 167 -5.94 6.70 22.70
CA THR A 167 -6.29 7.68 21.66
C THR A 167 -5.05 8.41 21.15
N ALA A 168 -4.23 8.96 22.06
CA ALA A 168 -3.00 9.66 21.70
C ALA A 168 -2.02 8.77 20.93
N ARG A 169 -1.84 7.50 21.33
CA ARG A 169 -1.03 6.52 20.61
C ARG A 169 -1.47 6.37 19.15
N ARG A 170 -2.77 6.18 18.91
CA ARG A 170 -3.31 6.00 17.55
C ARG A 170 -3.24 7.28 16.73
N ASP A 171 -3.42 8.43 17.35
CA ASP A 171 -3.24 9.73 16.71
C ASP A 171 -1.79 9.95 16.29
N GLU A 172 -0.81 9.54 17.09
CA GLU A 172 0.60 9.63 16.72
C GLU A 172 0.95 8.72 15.53
N VAL A 173 0.40 7.50 15.48
CA VAL A 173 0.55 6.63 14.30
C VAL A 173 -0.09 7.25 13.07
N ARG A 174 -1.32 7.79 13.17
CA ARG A 174 -1.99 8.46 12.05
C ARG A 174 -1.18 9.65 11.55
N ALA A 175 -0.69 10.51 12.46
CA ALA A 175 0.14 11.65 12.12
C ALA A 175 1.45 11.20 11.42
N ARG A 176 2.06 10.08 11.85
CA ARG A 176 3.22 9.51 11.16
C ARG A 176 2.88 9.06 9.74
N VAL A 177 1.74 8.39 9.54
CA VAL A 177 1.27 7.96 8.20
C VAL A 177 0.98 9.16 7.31
N GLU A 178 0.34 10.22 7.82
CA GLU A 178 0.13 11.48 7.10
C GLU A 178 1.46 12.13 6.70
N ALA A 179 2.47 12.10 7.58
CA ALA A 179 3.81 12.58 7.28
C ALA A 179 4.50 11.74 6.18
N TYR A 180 4.36 10.41 6.20
CA TYR A 180 4.83 9.54 5.12
C TYR A 180 4.14 9.86 3.79
N ASN A 181 2.81 9.99 3.79
CA ASN A 181 2.05 10.35 2.60
C ASN A 181 2.45 11.73 2.04
N SER A 182 2.74 12.70 2.92
CA SER A 182 3.31 13.99 2.51
C SER A 182 4.69 13.84 1.86
N VAL A 183 5.54 12.95 2.39
CA VAL A 183 6.85 12.64 1.77
C VAL A 183 6.66 12.00 0.40
N LEU A 184 5.78 10.99 0.27
CA LEU A 184 5.48 10.33 -1.00
C LEU A 184 5.06 11.36 -2.06
N ALA A 185 4.10 12.22 -1.74
CA ALA A 185 3.62 13.26 -2.64
C ALA A 185 4.73 14.26 -3.01
N LYS A 186 5.45 14.82 -2.03
CA LYS A 186 6.48 15.84 -2.26
C LYS A 186 7.65 15.32 -3.07
N VAL A 187 8.17 14.13 -2.76
CA VAL A 187 9.28 13.52 -3.51
C VAL A 187 8.82 13.15 -4.92
N CYS A 188 7.64 12.55 -5.07
CA CYS A 188 7.08 12.23 -6.38
C CYS A 188 6.90 13.48 -7.26
N ALA A 189 6.46 14.60 -6.69
CA ALA A 189 6.30 15.87 -7.41
C ALA A 189 7.62 16.44 -8.00
N THR A 190 8.78 16.01 -7.50
CA THR A 190 10.09 16.39 -8.07
C THR A 190 10.47 15.58 -9.32
N ASP A 191 9.80 14.47 -9.59
CA ASP A 191 9.99 13.63 -10.77
C ASP A 191 8.82 13.83 -11.75
N ARG A 192 9.11 14.41 -12.92
CA ARG A 192 8.09 14.68 -13.95
C ARG A 192 7.33 13.43 -14.45
N LEU A 193 7.90 12.23 -14.26
CA LEU A 193 7.28 10.96 -14.64
C LEU A 193 6.61 10.26 -13.45
N CYS A 194 6.60 10.87 -12.28
CA CYS A 194 5.94 10.36 -11.09
C CYS A 194 4.62 11.10 -10.83
N ARG A 195 3.59 10.34 -10.47
CA ARG A 195 2.29 10.85 -10.05
C ARG A 195 1.89 10.17 -8.74
N SER A 196 1.55 10.97 -7.73
CA SER A 196 0.90 10.43 -6.52
C SER A 196 -0.62 10.37 -6.70
N ASP A 197 -1.29 9.59 -5.85
CA ASP A 197 -2.74 9.52 -5.79
C ASP A 197 -3.39 10.71 -5.07
N GLY A 198 -2.60 11.66 -4.57
CA GLY A 198 -3.08 12.83 -3.83
C GLY A 198 -3.78 12.47 -2.52
N GLY A 199 -3.48 11.30 -1.93
CA GLY A 199 -4.15 10.83 -0.71
C GLY A 199 -5.42 10.02 -0.94
N ALA A 200 -5.80 9.75 -2.21
CA ALA A 200 -7.06 9.07 -2.51
C ALA A 200 -7.22 7.69 -1.85
N VAL A 201 -6.14 6.93 -1.64
CA VAL A 201 -6.19 5.68 -0.87
C VAL A 201 -6.32 5.94 0.63
N PHE A 202 -5.56 6.88 1.18
CA PHE A 202 -5.65 7.27 2.60
C PHE A 202 -7.04 7.79 2.98
N ASP A 203 -7.65 8.62 2.13
CA ASP A 203 -8.96 9.25 2.34
C ASP A 203 -10.14 8.32 2.01
N TYR A 204 -9.88 7.11 1.50
CA TYR A 204 -10.94 6.20 1.11
C TYR A 204 -11.70 5.68 2.34
N ASP A 205 -13.01 5.91 2.35
CA ASP A 205 -13.93 5.54 3.44
C ASP A 205 -14.25 4.03 3.45
N PHE A 206 -13.24 3.16 3.49
CA PHE A 206 -13.44 1.70 3.48
C PHE A 206 -14.20 1.20 4.72
N GLY A 207 -15.07 0.22 4.56
CA GLY A 207 -15.75 -0.47 5.66
C GLY A 207 -15.20 -1.87 5.90
N THR A 208 -15.87 -2.63 6.75
CA THR A 208 -15.51 -4.02 7.07
C THR A 208 -15.48 -4.96 5.86
N ARG A 209 -16.27 -4.68 4.81
CA ARG A 209 -16.26 -5.48 3.55
C ARG A 209 -14.92 -5.40 2.81
N GLN A 210 -14.17 -4.31 2.98
CA GLN A 210 -12.86 -4.14 2.37
C GLN A 210 -11.73 -4.71 3.23
N LEU A 211 -12.01 -5.20 4.44
CA LEU A 211 -11.03 -5.87 5.29
C LEU A 211 -11.13 -7.38 5.12
N SER A 212 -9.99 -8.05 5.12
CA SER A 212 -9.92 -9.51 5.06
C SER A 212 -10.70 -10.14 6.21
N PRO A 213 -11.49 -11.19 5.94
CA PRO A 213 -12.19 -11.94 6.98
C PRO A 213 -11.26 -12.89 7.76
N TRP A 214 -9.94 -12.82 7.58
CA TRP A 214 -8.98 -13.64 8.31
C TRP A 214 -8.26 -12.84 9.39
N ASP A 215 -7.84 -11.61 9.08
CA ASP A 215 -7.02 -10.79 9.97
C ASP A 215 -7.63 -9.42 10.32
N TRP A 216 -8.74 -9.04 9.66
CA TRP A 216 -9.37 -7.71 9.78
C TRP A 216 -8.36 -6.56 9.59
N PHE A 217 -7.31 -6.78 8.82
CA PHE A 217 -6.18 -5.87 8.66
C PHE A 217 -5.86 -5.66 7.18
N HIS A 218 -5.52 -6.72 6.45
CA HIS A 218 -5.22 -6.58 5.04
C HIS A 218 -6.49 -6.37 4.21
N PRO A 219 -6.41 -5.74 3.02
CA PRO A 219 -7.56 -5.60 2.15
C PRO A 219 -8.09 -6.96 1.65
N SER A 220 -9.41 -7.16 1.76
CA SER A 220 -10.11 -8.30 1.16
C SER A 220 -10.07 -8.24 -0.37
N ARG A 221 -10.62 -9.26 -1.05
CA ARG A 221 -10.84 -9.19 -2.51
C ARG A 221 -11.61 -7.92 -2.93
N ASP A 222 -12.64 -7.50 -2.19
CA ASP A 222 -13.33 -6.24 -2.49
C ASP A 222 -12.42 -5.03 -2.22
N GLY A 223 -11.67 -5.03 -1.12
CA GLY A 223 -10.69 -3.97 -0.83
C GLY A 223 -9.64 -3.81 -1.95
N GLN A 224 -9.12 -4.91 -2.47
CA GLN A 224 -8.24 -4.93 -3.65
C GLN A 224 -8.92 -4.34 -4.89
N ALA A 225 -10.20 -4.64 -5.11
CA ALA A 225 -10.98 -4.06 -6.21
C ALA A 225 -11.09 -2.53 -6.08
N ARG A 226 -11.30 -2.00 -4.87
CA ARG A 226 -11.36 -0.54 -4.62
C ARG A 226 -10.01 0.14 -4.85
N LEU A 227 -8.92 -0.48 -4.39
CA LEU A 227 -7.57 0.00 -4.69
C LEU A 227 -7.31 0.05 -6.20
N ALA A 228 -7.74 -0.97 -6.95
CA ALA A 228 -7.60 -1.01 -8.41
C ALA A 228 -8.40 0.12 -9.09
N GLU A 229 -9.61 0.42 -8.61
CA GLU A 229 -10.45 1.52 -9.11
C GLU A 229 -9.82 2.89 -8.86
N ILE A 230 -9.31 3.14 -7.64
CA ILE A 230 -8.62 4.38 -7.27
C ILE A 230 -7.38 4.56 -8.15
N ALA A 231 -6.57 3.51 -8.27
CA ALA A 231 -5.36 3.55 -9.07
C ALA A 231 -5.63 3.81 -10.55
N TYR A 232 -6.66 3.17 -11.12
CA TYR A 232 -7.05 3.41 -12.50
C TYR A 232 -7.43 4.87 -12.73
N ARG A 233 -8.27 5.45 -11.85
CA ARG A 233 -8.62 6.89 -11.92
C ARG A 233 -7.40 7.79 -11.82
N GLY A 234 -6.47 7.47 -10.90
CA GLY A 234 -5.22 8.22 -10.71
C GLY A 234 -4.30 8.17 -11.93
N VAL A 235 -4.14 6.99 -12.54
CA VAL A 235 -3.27 6.79 -13.72
C VAL A 235 -3.88 7.41 -14.98
N THR A 236 -5.18 7.24 -15.23
CA THR A 236 -5.83 7.73 -16.46
C THR A 236 -6.40 9.16 -16.34
N GLY A 237 -6.34 9.76 -15.15
CA GLY A 237 -6.84 11.11 -14.90
C GLY A 237 -6.15 12.16 -15.78
N LYS A 238 -6.93 13.07 -16.37
CA LYS A 238 -6.45 14.18 -17.22
C LYS A 238 -5.63 15.22 -16.45
N LYS A 239 -5.92 15.38 -15.16
CA LYS A 239 -5.14 16.21 -14.23
C LYS A 239 -4.40 15.30 -13.27
N ALA A 240 -3.17 15.66 -12.90
CA ALA A 240 -2.56 15.06 -11.73
C ALA A 240 -3.45 15.40 -10.51
N VAL A 241 -3.73 14.42 -9.65
CA VAL A 241 -4.39 14.67 -8.37
C VAL A 241 -3.37 15.45 -7.53
N THR A 242 -3.67 16.72 -7.26
CA THR A 242 -2.83 17.63 -6.47
C THR A 242 -3.16 17.52 -5.01
#